data_AF-A0A530JUI0-F1
#
_entry.id   AF-A0A530JUI0-F1
#
_cell.length_a   1.000
_cell.length_b   1.000
_cell.length_c   1.000
_cell.angle_alpha   90.00
_cell.angle_beta   90.00
_cell.angle_gamma   90.00
#
_symmetry.space_group_name_H-M   'P 1'
#
loop_
_entity.id
_entity.type
_entity.pdbx_description
1 polymer ?
#
loop_
_entity_poly.entity_id
_entity_poly.type
_entity_poly.pdbx_seq_one_letter_code
_entity_poly.pdbx_strand_id
1 'polypeptide(L)'
;VNILTHCNAGWLATVDYGTATAPIYLATEAGIPVHVYVDETRPRNQGAQLTAWEMAGHGVPHTLIVDNAGGHLMQRGQIDMVIVGT
;
A
#
# COMPACT_ATOMS: atom_id res chain seq x y z
N VAL A 1 11.66 -5.32 1.31
CA VAL A 1 10.41 -6.10 1.36
C VAL A 1 9.39 -5.40 0.49
N ASN A 2 8.85 -6.11 -0.49
CA ASN A 2 7.86 -5.62 -1.44
C ASN A 2 6.46 -6.03 -0.96
N ILE A 3 5.63 -5.06 -0.63
CA ILE A 3 4.29 -5.27 -0.04
C ILE A 3 3.26 -4.86 -1.09
N LEU A 4 2.23 -5.68 -1.31
CA LEU A 4 1.04 -5.30 -2.06
C LEU A 4 -0.09 -4.95 -1.08
N THR A 5 -0.79 -3.84 -1.34
CA THR A 5 -1.98 -3.44 -0.57
C THR A 5 -3.13 -3.06 -1.49
N HIS A 6 -4.35 -3.11 -0.95
CA HIS A 6 -5.59 -2.90 -1.70
C HIS A 6 -6.54 -1.98 -0.94
N CYS A 7 -7.25 -1.10 -1.65
CA CYS A 7 -8.08 -0.02 -1.10
C CYS A 7 -7.26 1.01 -0.30
N ASN A 8 -7.92 1.74 0.60
CA ASN A 8 -7.30 2.60 1.61
C ASN A 8 -7.70 2.12 3.01
N ALA A 9 -6.75 1.53 3.72
CA ALA A 9 -6.88 1.11 5.11
C ALA A 9 -5.89 1.90 6.00
N GLY A 10 -5.73 3.18 5.67
CA GLY A 10 -4.86 4.12 6.35
C GLY A 10 -5.57 5.07 7.29
N TRP A 11 -4.87 6.13 7.69
CA TRP A 11 -5.37 7.15 8.60
C TRP A 11 -6.61 7.88 8.08
N LEU A 12 -6.78 8.05 6.75
CA LEU A 12 -8.04 8.60 6.21
C LEU A 12 -9.25 7.65 6.36
N ALA A 13 -9.01 6.36 6.60
CA ALA A 13 -10.05 5.36 6.86
C ALA A 13 -10.25 5.09 8.36
N THR A 14 -9.48 5.72 9.23
CA THR A 14 -9.50 5.53 10.69
C THR A 14 -9.37 6.89 11.40
N VAL A 15 -9.07 6.89 12.71
CA VAL A 15 -8.84 8.16 13.44
C VAL A 15 -7.42 8.68 13.17
N ASP A 16 -6.44 7.79 13.06
CA ASP A 16 -5.02 8.06 12.81
C ASP A 16 -4.30 6.76 12.43
N TYR A 17 -3.05 6.84 11.95
CA TYR A 17 -2.13 5.76 11.51
C TYR A 17 -2.67 4.75 10.48
N GLY A 18 -3.88 4.21 10.64
CA GLY A 18 -4.45 3.16 9.82
C GLY A 18 -4.46 1.80 10.50
N THR A 19 -4.77 0.78 9.69
CA THR A 19 -4.68 -0.63 10.05
C THR A 19 -3.61 -1.30 9.21
N ALA A 20 -3.89 -1.53 7.93
CA ALA A 20 -2.98 -2.18 6.99
C ALA A 20 -1.72 -1.35 6.71
N THR A 21 -1.85 -0.02 6.69
CA THR A 21 -0.72 0.89 6.39
C THR A 21 0.07 1.28 7.63
N ALA A 22 -0.50 1.17 8.84
CA ALA A 22 0.19 1.46 10.10
C ALA A 22 1.53 0.70 10.27
N PRO A 23 1.61 -0.63 10.09
CA PRO A 23 2.90 -1.34 10.18
C PRO A 23 3.88 -0.93 9.08
N ILE A 24 3.41 -0.45 7.92
CA ILE A 24 4.26 0.04 6.82
C ILE A 24 4.93 1.36 7.24
N TYR A 25 4.17 2.29 7.82
CA TYR A 25 4.72 3.55 8.32
C TYR A 25 5.75 3.30 9.43
N LEU A 26 5.40 2.48 10.42
CA LEU A 26 6.30 2.12 11.52
C LEU A 26 7.57 1.40 11.02
N ALA A 27 7.45 0.52 10.03
CA ALA A 27 8.61 -0.13 9.41
C ALA A 27 9.53 0.88 8.69
N THR A 28 8.94 1.84 7.97
CA THR A 28 9.67 2.91 7.30
C THR A 28 10.41 3.80 8.30
N GLU A 29 9.74 4.21 9.38
CA GLU A 29 10.33 4.99 10.49
C GLU A 29 11.46 4.23 11.19
N ALA A 30 11.33 2.90 11.32
CA ALA A 30 12.38 2.03 11.86
C ALA A 30 13.54 1.77 10.89
N GLY A 31 13.53 2.35 9.68
CA GLY A 31 14.58 2.20 8.68
C GLY A 31 14.55 0.84 7.95
N ILE A 32 13.45 0.10 8.03
CA ILE A 32 13.29 -1.16 7.30
C ILE A 32 13.01 -0.83 5.83
N PRO A 33 13.79 -1.37 4.87
CA PRO A 33 13.60 -1.07 3.46
C PRO A 33 12.34 -1.75 2.93
N VAL A 34 11.23 -1.00 2.92
CA VAL A 34 9.94 -1.40 2.36
C VAL A 34 9.64 -0.65 1.07
N HIS A 35 8.97 -1.32 0.13
CA HIS A 35 8.39 -0.71 -1.06
C HIS A 35 6.95 -1.22 -1.22
N VAL A 36 6.00 -0.32 -1.44
CA VAL A 36 4.57 -0.63 -1.49
C VAL A 36 4.04 -0.58 -2.92
N TYR A 37 3.52 -1.68 -3.41
CA TYR A 37 2.65 -1.71 -4.58
C TYR A 37 1.23 -1.41 -4.13
N VAL A 38 0.63 -0.38 -4.71
CA VAL A 38 -0.71 0.10 -4.37
C VAL A 38 -1.63 -0.20 -5.53
N ASP A 39 -2.62 -1.07 -5.35
CA ASP A 39 -3.68 -1.28 -6.34
C ASP A 39 -4.54 -0.03 -6.48
N GLU A 40 -4.89 0.39 -7.69
CA GLU A 40 -5.72 1.57 -7.92
C GLU A 40 -7.08 1.48 -7.21
N THR A 41 -7.64 0.27 -7.08
CA THR A 41 -8.89 -0.07 -6.40
C THR A 41 -10.12 0.49 -7.10
N ARG A 42 -10.44 -0.01 -8.30
CA ARG A 42 -11.67 0.36 -9.00
C ARG A 42 -12.93 -0.09 -8.23
N PRO A 43 -14.08 0.60 -8.38
CA PRO A 43 -14.30 1.80 -9.22
C PRO A 43 -14.06 3.13 -8.49
N ARG A 44 -13.84 3.11 -7.17
CA ARG A 44 -13.73 4.31 -6.33
C ARG A 44 -12.32 4.90 -6.28
N ASN A 45 -11.32 4.15 -6.72
CA ASN A 45 -9.93 4.57 -6.84
C ASN A 45 -9.27 4.92 -5.50
N GLN A 46 -9.64 4.25 -4.41
CA GLN A 46 -9.12 4.58 -3.09
C GLN A 46 -7.60 4.41 -3.01
N GLY A 47 -7.04 3.36 -3.61
CA GLY A 47 -5.59 3.19 -3.60
C GLY A 47 -4.88 4.28 -4.42
N ALA A 48 -5.41 4.63 -5.59
CA ALA A 48 -4.84 5.67 -6.44
C ALA A 48 -4.95 7.08 -5.84
N GLN A 49 -6.07 7.40 -5.18
CA GLN A 49 -6.37 8.76 -4.71
C GLN A 49 -6.01 9.00 -3.25
N LEU A 50 -6.15 7.98 -2.40
CA LEU A 50 -5.96 8.10 -0.96
C LEU A 50 -4.63 7.43 -0.57
N THR A 51 -4.50 6.13 -0.73
CA THR A 51 -3.33 5.38 -0.25
C THR A 51 -2.02 5.92 -0.85
N ALA A 52 -1.96 6.14 -2.16
CA ALA A 52 -0.77 6.71 -2.81
C ALA A 52 -0.45 8.13 -2.31
N TRP A 53 -1.48 8.94 -2.03
CA TRP A 53 -1.30 10.28 -1.47
C TRP A 53 -0.75 10.23 -0.04
N GLU A 54 -1.30 9.35 0.81
CA GLU A 54 -0.81 9.15 2.18
C GLU A 54 0.65 8.67 2.17
N MET A 55 0.99 7.69 1.31
CA MET A 55 2.35 7.16 1.17
C MET A 55 3.34 8.23 0.71
N ALA A 56 2.95 9.08 -0.26
CA ALA A 56 3.76 10.21 -0.68
C ALA A 56 3.99 11.22 0.45
N GLY A 57 2.94 11.51 1.24
CA GLY A 57 3.02 12.41 2.40
C GLY A 57 3.96 11.90 3.50
N HIS A 58 4.00 10.58 3.73
CA HIS A 58 4.88 9.94 4.71
C HIS A 58 6.26 9.54 4.15
N GLY A 59 6.55 9.82 2.87
CA GLY A 59 7.83 9.46 2.25
C GLY A 59 8.05 7.96 2.07
N VAL A 60 6.97 7.15 2.06
CA VAL A 60 7.06 5.71 1.82
C VAL A 60 7.26 5.45 0.32
N PRO A 61 8.32 4.72 -0.09
CA PRO A 61 8.51 4.33 -1.48
C PRO A 61 7.33 3.47 -1.96
N HIS A 62 6.65 3.92 -3.01
CA HIS A 62 5.48 3.22 -3.53
C HIS A 62 5.35 3.31 -5.06
N THR A 63 4.65 2.33 -5.63
CA THR A 63 4.27 2.29 -7.04
C THR A 63 2.77 2.02 -7.16
N LEU A 64 2.05 2.92 -7.82
CA LEU A 64 0.65 2.72 -8.18
C LEU A 64 0.53 1.74 -9.35
N ILE A 65 -0.34 0.74 -9.23
CA ILE A 65 -0.61 -0.26 -10.27
C ILE A 65 -2.11 -0.40 -10.52
N VAL A 66 -2.45 -0.86 -11.72
CA VAL A 66 -3.81 -1.30 -12.04
C VAL A 66 -4.14 -2.62 -11.32
N ASP A 67 -5.40 -2.81 -10.91
CA ASP A 67 -5.83 -3.97 -10.09
C ASP A 67 -5.44 -5.33 -10.72
N ASN A 68 -5.41 -5.40 -12.05
CA ASN A 68 -5.06 -6.64 -12.77
C ASN A 68 -3.55 -6.93 -12.83
N ALA A 69 -2.68 -5.98 -12.47
CA ALA A 69 -1.24 -6.18 -12.47
C ALA A 69 -0.76 -6.94 -11.22
N GLY A 70 -1.47 -6.85 -10.09
CA GLY A 70 -1.08 -7.50 -8.83
C GLY A 70 -0.83 -9.00 -8.99
N GLY A 71 -1.75 -9.72 -9.65
CA GLY A 71 -1.60 -11.14 -9.99
C GLY A 71 -0.34 -11.45 -10.81
N HIS A 72 -0.03 -10.59 -11.78
CA HIS A 72 1.14 -10.76 -12.63
C HIS A 72 2.46 -10.52 -11.88
N LEU A 73 2.49 -9.53 -10.97
CA LEU A 73 3.64 -9.25 -10.11
C LEU A 73 3.89 -10.39 -9.12
N MET A 74 2.83 -10.91 -8.50
CA MET A 74 2.88 -12.07 -7.61
C MET A 74 3.43 -13.31 -8.32
N GLN A 75 2.94 -13.62 -9.54
CA GLN A 75 3.43 -14.76 -10.33
C GLN A 75 4.94 -14.68 -10.62
N ARG A 76 5.48 -13.47 -10.75
CA ARG A 76 6.91 -13.22 -11.00
C ARG A 76 7.76 -13.15 -9.73
N GLY A 77 7.18 -13.39 -8.55
CA GLY A 77 7.89 -13.30 -7.27
C GLY A 77 8.33 -11.87 -6.92
N GLN A 78 7.66 -10.85 -7.46
CA GLN A 78 7.97 -9.44 -7.17
C GLN A 78 7.32 -8.93 -5.87
N ILE A 79 6.33 -9.67 -5.34
CA ILE A 79 5.61 -9.36 -4.11
C ILE A 79 6.00 -10.37 -3.04
N ASP A 80 6.52 -9.89 -1.91
CA ASP A 80 6.91 -10.73 -0.77
C ASP A 80 5.72 -11.02 0.15
N MET A 81 4.78 -10.07 0.25
CA MET A 81 3.65 -10.13 1.16
C MET A 81 2.47 -9.28 0.68
N VAL A 82 1.26 -9.67 1.05
CA VAL A 82 0.04 -8.88 0.89
C VAL A 82 -0.50 -8.50 2.27
N ILE A 83 -0.77 -7.21 2.50
CA ILE A 83 -1.43 -6.71 3.72
C ILE A 83 -2.62 -5.83 3.31
N VAL A 84 -3.80 -6.14 3.85
CA VAL A 84 -5.06 -5.44 3.58
C VAL A 84 -5.83 -5.20 4.88
N GLY A 85 -6.79 -4.27 4.84
CA GLY A 85 -7.78 -4.09 5.91
C GLY A 85 -8.93 -5.10 5.83
N THR A 86 -9.92 -4.94 6.73
CA THR A 86 -11.20 -5.67 6.76
C THR A 86 -12.37 -4.71 6.83
#